data_AF-A0A1D8P991-F1
#
_entry.id   AF-A0A1D8P991-F1
#
_cell.length_a   1.000
_cell.length_b   1.000
_cell.length_c   1.000
_cell.angle_alpha   90.00
_cell.angle_beta   90.00
_cell.angle_gamma   90.00
#
_symmetry.space_group_name_H-M   'P 1'
#
loop_
_entity.id
_entity.type
_entity.pdbx_description
1 polymer ?
#
loop_
_entity_poly.entity_id
_entity_poly.type
_entity_poly.pdbx_seq_one_letter_code
_entity_poly.pdbx_strand_id
1 'polypeptide(L)'
;MKKLLLIITLFSIFSCSQKKNEIITAEVSCGQCQFGLKSQEGCDLAIRIDEKSYFVDGANIDDFGDAHDEHTGFCEVVRKGNVSGSIVNNRFQVSSIELIN
;
A
#
# COMPACT_ATOMS: atom_id res chain seq x y z
N MET A 1 -12.00 -6.65 59.75
CA MET A 1 -10.67 -6.22 59.27
C MET A 1 -10.34 -7.03 58.01
N LYS A 2 -10.07 -6.33 56.90
CA LYS A 2 -9.19 -6.68 55.75
C LYS A 2 -8.96 -8.20 55.59
N LYS A 3 -9.41 -8.83 54.50
CA LYS A 3 -8.65 -8.82 53.24
C LYS A 3 -9.59 -9.04 52.04
N LEU A 4 -9.90 -7.93 51.41
CA LEU A 4 -10.11 -7.81 49.97
C LEU A 4 -8.82 -8.21 49.26
N LEU A 5 -8.91 -9.02 48.20
CA LEU A 5 -7.97 -9.13 47.06
C LEU A 5 -8.56 -10.21 46.12
N LEU A 6 -9.60 -9.90 45.34
CA LEU A 6 -9.52 -9.56 43.92
C LEU A 6 -8.66 -10.55 43.10
N ILE A 7 -9.30 -11.64 42.68
CA ILE A 7 -8.85 -12.46 41.54
C ILE A 7 -9.31 -11.68 40.29
N ILE A 8 -8.44 -10.82 39.78
CA ILE A 8 -8.66 -10.11 38.51
C ILE A 8 -8.39 -11.11 37.39
N THR A 9 -9.48 -11.47 36.73
CA THR A 9 -9.57 -12.16 35.46
C THR A 9 -8.58 -11.61 34.44
N LEU A 10 -7.78 -12.51 33.86
CA LEU A 10 -6.92 -12.29 32.71
C LEU A 10 -7.79 -11.99 31.47
N PHE A 11 -8.29 -10.77 31.36
CA PHE A 11 -8.97 -10.27 30.16
C PHE A 11 -7.90 -9.65 29.25
N SER A 12 -7.13 -10.50 28.56
CA SER A 12 -6.32 -10.07 27.42
C SER A 12 -7.27 -9.72 26.28
N ILE A 13 -7.80 -8.50 26.31
CA ILE A 13 -8.44 -7.87 25.17
C ILE A 13 -7.35 -7.71 24.10
N PHE A 14 -7.28 -8.68 23.20
CA PHE A 14 -6.63 -8.53 21.92
C PHE A 14 -7.49 -7.53 21.12
N SER A 15 -7.35 -6.24 21.43
CA SER A 15 -7.94 -5.17 20.64
C SER A 15 -7.21 -5.16 19.30
N CYS A 16 -7.68 -5.98 18.36
CA CYS A 16 -7.35 -5.82 16.96
C CYS A 16 -8.02 -4.51 16.51
N SER A 17 -7.30 -3.39 16.65
CA SER A 17 -7.73 -2.11 16.12
C SER A 17 -7.71 -2.23 14.59
N GLN A 18 -8.87 -2.48 13.98
CA GLN A 18 -9.00 -2.41 12.53
C GLN A 18 -8.87 -0.94 12.13
N LYS A 19 -7.62 -0.53 11.86
CA LYS A 19 -7.33 0.77 11.26
C LYS A 19 -8.00 0.76 9.89
N LYS A 20 -9.12 1.46 9.75
CA LYS A 20 -9.80 1.62 8.47
C LYS A 20 -8.86 2.41 7.57
N ASN A 21 -8.26 1.73 6.59
CA ASN A 21 -7.40 2.38 5.61
C ASN A 21 -8.25 3.35 4.79
N GLU A 22 -7.88 4.62 4.81
CA GLU A 22 -8.51 5.66 4.01
C GLU A 22 -8.27 5.39 2.52
N ILE A 23 -9.29 5.62 1.70
CA ILE A 23 -9.15 5.54 0.24
C ILE A 23 -8.69 6.91 -0.24
N ILE A 24 -7.58 6.95 -0.95
CA ILE A 24 -7.00 8.16 -1.53
C ILE A 24 -6.79 7.98 -3.02
N THR A 25 -6.89 9.05 -3.80
CA THR A 25 -6.48 9.03 -5.20
C THR A 25 -4.97 9.25 -5.29
N ALA A 26 -4.28 8.32 -5.93
CA ALA A 26 -2.84 8.37 -6.13
C ALA A 26 -2.49 8.09 -7.59
N GLU A 27 -1.28 8.46 -7.99
CA GLU A 27 -0.70 7.96 -9.24
C GLU A 27 -0.15 6.54 -9.00
N VAL A 28 -0.33 5.67 -9.99
CA VAL A 28 0.06 4.25 -9.95
C VAL A 28 0.86 3.95 -11.22
N SER A 29 2.06 3.41 -11.06
CA SER A 29 3.00 3.17 -12.16
C SER A 29 4.19 2.32 -11.72
N CYS A 30 5.17 2.10 -12.61
CA CYS A 30 6.44 1.48 -12.28
C CYS A 30 7.33 2.40 -11.44
N GLY A 31 7.80 1.92 -10.29
CA GLY A 31 8.63 2.66 -9.36
C GLY A 31 9.96 3.11 -9.98
N GLN A 32 10.60 2.22 -10.73
CA GLN A 32 11.90 2.46 -11.34
C GLN A 32 11.79 3.30 -12.61
N CYS A 33 10.91 2.92 -13.53
CA CYS A 33 10.81 3.57 -14.84
C CYS A 33 10.19 4.96 -14.76
N GLN A 34 9.14 5.14 -13.96
CA GLN A 34 8.31 6.36 -13.99
C GLN A 34 8.49 7.23 -12.74
N PHE A 35 8.84 6.64 -11.59
CA PHE A 35 8.98 7.37 -10.32
C PHE A 35 10.41 7.50 -9.80
N GLY A 36 11.41 6.97 -10.50
CA GLY A 36 12.82 7.14 -10.17
C GLY A 36 13.25 6.52 -8.83
N LEU A 37 12.51 5.52 -8.35
CA LEU A 37 12.91 4.75 -7.17
C LEU A 37 14.08 3.81 -7.55
N LYS A 38 15.12 3.78 -6.70
CA LYS A 38 16.40 3.10 -7.01
C LYS A 38 16.86 2.09 -5.95
N SER A 39 16.03 1.78 -4.96
CA SER A 39 16.44 0.86 -3.88
C SER A 39 16.36 -0.62 -4.26
N GLN A 40 15.82 -0.94 -5.44
CA GLN A 40 15.72 -2.30 -6.00
C GLN A 40 15.74 -2.22 -7.53
N GLU A 41 16.19 -3.30 -8.17
CA GLU A 41 16.22 -3.45 -9.63
C GLU A 41 14.94 -4.12 -10.13
N GLY A 42 14.55 -3.83 -11.38
CA GLY A 42 13.37 -4.45 -12.03
C GLY A 42 12.24 -3.46 -12.33
N CYS A 43 11.04 -4.01 -12.51
CA CYS A 43 9.81 -3.28 -12.80
C CYS A 43 8.79 -3.54 -11.70
N ASP A 44 8.81 -2.73 -10.65
CA ASP A 44 7.94 -2.94 -9.50
C ASP A 44 6.83 -1.91 -9.43
N LEU A 45 5.66 -2.38 -9.00
CA LEU A 45 4.51 -1.51 -8.78
C LEU A 45 4.83 -0.48 -7.69
N ALA A 46 4.48 0.76 -7.96
CA ALA A 46 4.64 1.86 -7.03
C ALA A 46 3.43 2.81 -7.12
N ILE A 47 3.25 3.57 -6.05
CA ILE A 47 2.32 4.70 -6.04
C ILE A 47 3.04 5.99 -5.72
N ARG A 48 2.50 7.13 -6.18
CA ARG A 48 2.94 8.47 -5.80
C ARG A 48 1.77 9.24 -5.19
N ILE A 49 1.98 9.71 -3.96
CA ILE A 49 1.05 10.51 -3.16
C ILE A 49 1.77 11.79 -2.80
N ASP A 50 1.20 12.95 -3.13
CA ASP A 50 1.79 14.27 -2.85
C ASP A 50 3.28 14.34 -3.23
N GLU A 51 3.58 13.96 -4.48
CA GLU A 51 4.94 13.91 -5.06
C GLU A 51 5.91 12.90 -4.43
N LYS A 52 5.51 12.17 -3.38
CA LYS A 52 6.33 11.14 -2.75
C LYS A 52 5.93 9.75 -3.20
N SER A 53 6.92 9.01 -3.69
CA SER A 53 6.73 7.67 -4.24
C SER A 53 7.09 6.56 -3.26
N TYR A 54 6.35 5.47 -3.33
CA TYR A 54 6.52 4.28 -2.50
C TYR A 54 6.35 3.04 -3.36
N PHE A 55 7.27 2.08 -3.21
CA PHE A 55 7.01 0.73 -3.72
C PHE A 55 5.79 0.13 -3.02
N VAL A 56 5.01 -0.64 -3.77
CA VAL A 56 3.83 -1.33 -3.27
C VAL A 56 4.20 -2.74 -2.82
N ASP A 57 3.69 -3.11 -1.65
CA ASP A 57 3.69 -4.49 -1.16
C ASP A 57 2.26 -5.02 -1.19
N GLY A 58 2.08 -6.27 -1.64
CA GLY A 58 0.79 -6.96 -1.65
C GLY A 58 0.04 -6.97 -2.99
N ALA A 59 0.61 -6.35 -4.02
CA ALA A 59 0.16 -6.46 -5.41
C ALA A 59 1.39 -6.38 -6.35
N ASN A 60 1.33 -7.10 -7.46
CA ASN A 60 2.36 -7.07 -8.50
C ASN A 60 1.94 -6.17 -9.65
N ILE A 61 2.92 -5.66 -10.39
CA ILE A 61 2.69 -4.77 -11.53
C ILE A 61 1.85 -5.46 -12.63
N ASP A 62 2.09 -6.75 -12.85
CA ASP A 62 1.41 -7.56 -13.88
C ASP A 62 -0.01 -8.00 -13.49
N ASP A 63 -0.42 -7.76 -12.23
CA ASP A 63 -1.81 -8.03 -11.80
C ASP A 63 -2.82 -7.11 -12.51
N PHE A 64 -2.33 -6.08 -13.22
CA PHE A 64 -3.13 -5.06 -13.91
C PHE A 64 -2.99 -5.10 -15.44
N GLY A 65 -2.34 -6.14 -16.00
CA GLY A 65 -2.06 -6.30 -17.42
C GLY A 65 -0.56 -6.39 -17.72
N ASP A 66 -0.19 -6.40 -19.00
CA ASP A 66 1.22 -6.37 -19.41
C ASP A 66 1.86 -5.06 -18.98
N ALA A 67 2.82 -5.12 -18.06
CA ALA A 67 3.51 -3.94 -17.56
C ALA A 67 4.27 -3.15 -18.63
N HIS A 68 4.57 -3.73 -19.79
CA HIS A 68 5.30 -3.09 -20.89
C HIS A 68 4.40 -2.67 -22.06
N ASP A 69 3.08 -2.80 -21.93
CA ASP A 69 2.16 -2.29 -22.96
C ASP A 69 2.31 -0.77 -23.08
N GLU A 70 2.47 -0.27 -24.32
CA GLU A 70 2.78 1.14 -24.60
C GLU A 70 1.68 2.12 -24.16
N HIS A 71 0.46 1.64 -23.96
CA HIS A 71 -0.72 2.48 -23.69
C HIS A 71 -1.26 2.31 -22.28
N THR A 72 -1.09 1.13 -21.70
CA THR A 72 -1.70 0.73 -20.43
C THR A 72 -0.70 0.17 -19.41
N GLY A 73 0.48 -0.22 -19.88
CA GLY A 73 1.55 -0.81 -19.11
C GLY A 73 2.25 0.19 -18.21
N PHE A 74 2.40 -0.18 -16.94
CA PHE A 74 2.93 0.73 -15.92
C PHE A 74 4.40 1.12 -16.10
N CYS A 75 5.17 0.42 -16.93
CA CYS A 75 6.53 0.86 -17.28
C CYS A 75 6.53 2.07 -18.23
N GLU A 76 5.46 2.23 -19.01
CA GLU A 76 5.36 3.25 -20.06
C GLU A 76 4.46 4.42 -19.65
N VAL A 77 3.42 4.16 -18.85
CA VAL A 77 2.42 5.17 -18.48
C VAL A 77 2.23 5.32 -16.97
N VAL A 78 1.97 6.56 -16.54
CA VAL A 78 1.50 6.88 -15.19
C VAL A 78 -0.02 6.97 -15.23
N ARG A 79 -0.70 6.10 -14.47
CA ARG A 79 -2.17 6.07 -14.37
C ARG A 79 -2.61 6.59 -13.01
N LYS A 80 -3.90 6.87 -12.85
CA LYS A 80 -4.49 7.24 -11.56
C LYS A 80 -5.34 6.09 -11.01
N GLY A 81 -5.32 5.92 -9.70
CA GLY A 81 -6.11 4.90 -9.01
C GLY A 81 -6.55 5.36 -7.64
N ASN A 82 -7.69 4.85 -7.20
CA ASN A 82 -8.13 4.91 -5.81
C ASN A 82 -7.44 3.76 -5.06
N VAL A 83 -6.61 4.11 -4.09
CA VAL A 83 -5.80 3.16 -3.33
C VAL A 83 -6.14 3.23 -1.85
N SER A 84 -6.16 2.08 -1.19
CA SER A 84 -6.23 2.00 0.26
C SER A 84 -5.09 1.14 0.78
N GLY A 85 -4.54 1.52 1.92
CA GLY A 85 -3.39 0.85 2.51
C GLY A 85 -2.73 1.70 3.59
N SER A 86 -1.50 1.33 3.94
CA SER A 86 -0.70 2.05 4.93
C SER A 86 0.76 2.09 4.52
N ILE A 87 1.44 3.19 4.81
CA ILE A 87 2.88 3.30 4.63
C ILE A 87 3.57 2.68 5.86
N VAL A 88 4.35 1.63 5.64
CA VAL A 88 5.14 0.93 6.67
C VAL A 88 6.56 0.79 6.16
N ASN A 89 7.55 1.23 6.93
CA ASN A 89 8.97 1.16 6.55
C ASN A 89 9.27 1.73 5.15
N ASN A 90 8.65 2.87 4.81
CA ASN A 90 8.78 3.54 3.52
C ASN A 90 8.31 2.72 2.30
N ARG A 91 7.41 1.76 2.51
CA ARG A 91 6.69 1.02 1.47
C ARG A 91 5.19 1.11 1.70
N PHE A 92 4.40 1.07 0.65
CA PHE A 92 2.95 1.11 0.74
C PHE A 92 2.39 -0.32 0.77
N GLN A 93 1.91 -0.76 1.94
CA GLN A 93 1.20 -2.02 2.07
C GLN A 93 -0.23 -1.84 1.58
N VAL A 94 -0.53 -2.38 0.42
CA VAL A 94 -1.81 -2.21 -0.26
C VAL A 94 -2.89 -3.09 0.37
N SER A 95 -4.09 -2.54 0.49
CA SER A 95 -5.33 -3.29 0.76
C SER A 95 -6.23 -3.34 -0.48
N SER A 96 -6.28 -2.27 -1.27
CA SER A 96 -6.97 -2.24 -2.56
C SER A 96 -6.33 -1.23 -3.51
N ILE A 97 -6.37 -1.53 -4.81
CA ILE A 97 -6.12 -0.58 -5.90
C ILE A 97 -7.27 -0.73 -6.89
N GLU A 98 -7.94 0.38 -7.18
CA GLU A 98 -8.93 0.47 -8.24
C GLU A 98 -8.49 1.57 -9.23
N LEU A 99 -8.17 1.18 -10.46
CA LEU A 99 -7.73 2.13 -11.48
C LEU A 99 -8.90 2.98 -11.95
N ILE A 100 -8.65 4.28 -12.12
CA ILE A 100 -9.62 5.22 -12.65
C ILE A 100 -9.48 5.17 -14.17
N ASN A 101 -10.58 4.79 -14.84
CA ASN A 101 -10.68 4.77 -16.31
C ASN A 101 -11.18 6.10 -16.85
#